data_AF-A0A674GQ19-F1
#
_entry.id   AF-A0A674GQ19-F1
#
_cell.length_a   1.000
_cell.length_b   1.000
_cell.length_c   1.000
_cell.angle_alpha   90.00
_cell.angle_beta   90.00
_cell.angle_gamma   90.00
#
_symmetry.space_group_name_H-M   'P 1'
#
loop_
_entity.id
_entity.type
_entity.pdbx_description
1 polymer ?
#
loop_
_entity_poly.entity_id
_entity_poly.type
_entity_poly.pdbx_seq_one_letter_code
_entity_poly.pdbx_strand_id
1 'polypeptide(L)'
;VSVLISLLRGAGQSSSELRALAELIGPYGMRFLSENLMWHVGSQVTELKKLVAENMDTLVQLRCCRPEQRPALLPRLTAENVLKRMTIIGEILSFRAMAQQGLREVFSQHCPFLTGPIECLAELVTPDTDIQVTLSIFELASAAGVPCEVDPALVAALRTEGSSPEEEYKVSCLLLVFVAVSLPLLAADPASLYSPELDGHLNNVHCLAKAIAQLSAALFTVHGKNIETHLKEFLLLASSSLLQLAQEPDKARARNQDSIALLLQLIVAESSFLTLDMLESCFPYVLLRNAFRQLCREPPGRAPPH
;
A
#
# COMPACT_ATOMS: atom_id res chain seq x y z
N VAL A 1 15.99 8.21 1.71
CA VAL A 1 14.70 8.59 2.32
C VAL A 1 14.39 10.06 2.10
N SER A 2 15.16 11.05 2.61
CA SER A 2 14.86 12.47 2.36
C SER A 2 14.84 12.91 0.88
N VAL A 3 15.67 12.30 0.01
CA VAL A 3 15.62 12.52 -1.45
C VAL A 3 14.38 11.86 -2.09
N LEU A 4 13.97 10.70 -1.58
CA LEU A 4 12.76 9.98 -1.99
C LEU A 4 11.49 10.80 -1.71
N ILE A 5 11.47 11.47 -0.55
CA ILE A 5 10.40 12.35 -0.08
C ILE A 5 10.32 13.63 -0.94
N SER A 6 11.46 14.16 -1.38
CA SER A 6 11.49 15.31 -2.32
C SER A 6 11.03 14.92 -3.73
N LEU A 7 11.38 13.72 -4.22
CA LEU A 7 10.97 13.22 -5.54
C LEU A 7 9.45 12.94 -5.63
N LEU A 8 8.85 12.44 -4.54
CA LEU A 8 7.40 12.25 -4.43
C LEU A 8 6.63 13.59 -4.43
N ARG A 9 7.25 14.69 -4.01
CA ARG A 9 6.61 16.02 -3.90
C ARG A 9 6.76 16.90 -5.15
N GLY A 10 7.56 16.49 -6.13
CA GLY A 10 7.93 17.30 -7.30
C GLY A 10 7.60 16.61 -8.63
N ALA A 11 6.31 16.30 -8.88
CA ALA A 11 5.84 15.50 -10.01
C ALA A 11 6.34 15.92 -11.42
N GLY A 12 6.76 17.19 -11.60
CA GLY A 12 7.27 17.68 -12.88
C GLY A 12 8.77 17.43 -13.13
N GLN A 13 9.62 17.56 -12.11
CA GLN A 13 11.08 17.41 -12.24
C GLN A 13 11.53 15.96 -12.00
N SER A 14 10.85 15.24 -11.11
CA SER A 14 11.16 13.83 -10.83
C SER A 14 10.91 12.91 -12.01
N SER A 15 9.90 13.19 -12.84
CA SER A 15 9.62 12.41 -14.06
C SER A 15 10.75 12.49 -15.08
N SER A 16 11.30 13.69 -15.34
CA SER A 16 12.44 13.85 -16.25
C SER A 16 13.72 13.20 -15.74
N GLU A 17 13.99 13.29 -14.44
CA GLU A 17 15.18 12.70 -13.82
C GLU A 17 15.15 11.16 -13.88
N LEU A 18 13.98 10.56 -13.61
CA LEU A 18 13.82 9.10 -13.65
C LEU A 18 13.84 8.55 -15.08
N ARG A 19 13.37 9.32 -16.08
CA ARG A 19 13.57 8.99 -17.51
C ARG A 19 15.05 9.02 -17.86
N ALA A 20 15.77 10.08 -17.52
CA ALA A 20 17.20 10.20 -17.79
C ALA A 20 18.01 9.09 -17.09
N LEU A 21 17.63 8.71 -15.86
CA LEU A 21 18.20 7.55 -15.18
C LEU A 21 17.94 6.26 -15.96
N ALA A 22 16.70 6.03 -16.40
CA ALA A 22 16.33 4.85 -17.17
C ALA A 22 17.03 4.79 -18.54
N GLU A 23 17.26 5.93 -19.21
CA GLU A 23 18.08 6.02 -20.43
C GLU A 23 19.52 5.61 -20.17
N LEU A 24 20.10 6.03 -19.05
CA LEU A 24 21.49 5.77 -18.71
C LEU A 24 21.74 4.31 -18.32
N ILE A 25 20.90 3.74 -17.47
CA ILE A 25 21.14 2.40 -16.90
C ILE A 25 20.37 1.29 -17.61
N GLY A 26 19.37 1.64 -18.42
CA GLY A 26 18.56 0.72 -19.22
C GLY A 26 17.74 -0.30 -18.39
N PRO A 27 17.08 -1.25 -19.07
CA PRO A 27 16.27 -2.28 -18.41
C PRO A 27 17.05 -3.11 -17.38
N TYR A 28 18.31 -3.47 -17.69
CA TYR A 28 19.14 -4.26 -16.78
C TYR A 28 19.51 -3.50 -15.51
N GLY A 29 19.91 -2.23 -15.63
CA GLY A 29 20.21 -1.40 -14.46
C GLY A 29 18.96 -1.09 -13.64
N MET A 30 17.82 -0.84 -14.29
CA MET A 30 16.53 -0.61 -13.62
C MET A 30 16.03 -1.87 -12.90
N ARG A 31 16.27 -3.06 -13.46
CA ARG A 31 16.05 -4.35 -12.77
C ARG A 31 16.92 -4.47 -11.54
N PHE A 32 18.23 -4.21 -11.64
CA PHE A 32 19.13 -4.25 -10.49
C PHE A 32 18.72 -3.26 -9.40
N LEU A 33 18.38 -2.02 -9.75
CA LEU A 33 17.84 -1.03 -8.81
C LEU A 33 16.58 -1.57 -8.11
N SER A 34 15.67 -2.13 -8.89
CA SER A 34 14.42 -2.73 -8.43
C SER A 34 14.64 -3.89 -7.45
N GLU A 35 15.59 -4.78 -7.71
CA GLU A 35 15.97 -5.88 -6.82
C GLU A 35 16.53 -5.37 -5.48
N ASN A 36 17.38 -4.33 -5.50
CA ASN A 36 17.88 -3.70 -4.26
C ASN A 36 16.77 -3.06 -3.43
N LEU A 37 15.79 -2.40 -4.08
CA LEU A 37 14.62 -1.86 -3.38
C LEU A 37 13.80 -2.99 -2.73
N MET A 38 13.59 -4.10 -3.43
CA MET A 38 12.85 -5.26 -2.88
C MET A 38 13.58 -5.91 -1.71
N TRP A 39 14.91 -5.92 -1.70
CA TRP A 39 15.68 -6.38 -0.56
C TRP A 39 15.37 -5.57 0.71
N HIS A 40 15.31 -4.24 0.59
CA HIS A 40 14.92 -3.38 1.71
C HIS A 40 13.47 -3.62 2.16
N VAL A 41 12.54 -3.86 1.22
CA VAL A 41 11.16 -4.24 1.55
C VAL A 41 11.12 -5.57 2.30
N GLY A 42 11.83 -6.60 1.82
CA GLY A 42 11.92 -7.91 2.48
C GLY A 42 12.47 -7.81 3.91
N SER A 43 13.45 -6.93 4.13
CA SER A 43 13.96 -6.62 5.48
C SER A 43 12.87 -6.02 6.38
N GLN A 44 12.09 -5.05 5.88
CA GLN A 44 10.98 -4.47 6.66
C GLN A 44 9.87 -5.50 6.93
N VAL A 45 9.55 -6.37 5.96
CA VAL A 45 8.55 -7.43 6.14
C VAL A 45 9.00 -8.44 7.20
N THR A 46 10.29 -8.79 7.25
CA THR A 46 10.84 -9.67 8.29
C THR A 46 10.61 -9.08 9.69
N GLU A 47 10.83 -7.78 9.87
CA GLU A 47 10.57 -7.10 11.13
C GLU A 47 9.07 -7.00 11.45
N LEU A 48 8.22 -6.79 10.45
CA LEU A 48 6.76 -6.82 10.60
C LEU A 48 6.28 -8.21 11.05
N LYS A 49 6.82 -9.29 10.48
CA LYS A 49 6.51 -10.67 10.89
C LYS A 49 6.85 -10.89 12.37
N LYS A 50 7.96 -10.35 12.88
CA LYS A 50 8.31 -10.40 14.31
C LYS A 50 7.28 -9.67 15.18
N LEU A 51 6.89 -8.45 14.80
CA LEU A 51 5.86 -7.70 15.52
C LEU A 51 4.51 -8.43 15.56
N VAL A 52 4.14 -9.11 14.47
CA VAL A 52 2.93 -9.96 14.44
C VAL A 52 3.08 -11.16 15.39
N ALA A 53 4.23 -11.83 15.39
CA ALA A 53 4.49 -12.96 16.27
C ALA A 53 4.42 -12.57 17.77
N GLU A 54 4.96 -11.41 18.13
CA GLU A 54 4.91 -10.85 19.49
C GLU A 54 3.47 -10.53 19.95
N ASN A 55 2.57 -10.22 19.02
CA ASN A 55 1.19 -9.79 19.31
C ASN A 55 0.14 -10.84 18.89
N MET A 56 0.55 -12.08 18.61
CA MET A 56 -0.27 -13.08 17.93
C MET A 56 -1.63 -13.31 18.61
N ASP A 57 -1.65 -13.54 19.93
CA ASP A 57 -2.88 -13.84 20.67
C ASP A 57 -3.88 -12.67 20.64
N THR A 58 -3.37 -11.44 20.79
CA THR A 58 -4.17 -10.22 20.74
C THR A 58 -4.74 -10.01 19.33
N LEU A 59 -3.96 -10.28 18.28
CA LEU A 59 -4.40 -10.13 16.89
C LEU A 59 -5.47 -11.17 16.51
N VAL A 60 -5.33 -12.42 16.99
CA VAL A 60 -6.35 -13.46 16.81
C VAL A 60 -7.66 -13.05 17.49
N GLN A 61 -7.58 -12.49 18.71
CA GLN A 61 -8.75 -11.95 19.40
C GLN A 61 -9.38 -10.80 18.60
N LEU A 62 -8.58 -9.82 18.16
CA LEU A 62 -9.05 -8.66 17.39
C LEU A 62 -9.75 -9.04 16.08
N ARG A 63 -9.28 -10.11 15.41
CA ARG A 63 -9.91 -10.65 14.19
C ARG A 63 -11.34 -11.16 14.45
N CYS A 64 -11.57 -11.78 15.60
CA CYS A 64 -12.85 -12.41 15.95
C CYS A 64 -13.77 -11.52 16.81
N CYS A 65 -13.21 -10.51 17.50
CA CYS A 65 -13.95 -9.67 18.43
C CYS A 65 -14.92 -8.73 17.71
N ARG A 66 -16.03 -8.44 18.40
CA ARG A 66 -16.97 -7.39 17.98
C ARG A 66 -16.26 -6.03 17.97
N PRO A 67 -16.67 -5.10 17.09
CA PRO A 67 -16.08 -3.77 17.02
C PRO A 67 -15.97 -3.11 18.40
N GLU A 68 -17.03 -3.15 19.20
CA GLU A 68 -17.13 -2.53 20.53
C GLU A 68 -16.01 -2.93 21.50
N GLN A 69 -15.44 -4.13 21.35
CA GLN A 69 -14.41 -4.66 22.24
C GLN A 69 -12.98 -4.33 21.77
N ARG A 70 -12.81 -3.88 20.52
CA ARG A 70 -11.49 -3.59 19.94
C ARG A 70 -10.75 -2.43 20.63
N PRO A 71 -11.39 -1.31 21.01
CA PRO A 71 -10.71 -0.21 21.69
C PRO A 71 -9.99 -0.64 22.98
N ALA A 72 -10.51 -1.66 23.69
CA ALA A 72 -9.89 -2.16 24.91
C ALA A 72 -8.61 -2.97 24.66
N LEU A 73 -8.46 -3.55 23.46
CA LEU A 73 -7.32 -4.38 23.08
C LEU A 73 -6.21 -3.59 22.37
N LEU A 74 -6.54 -2.45 21.73
CA LEU A 74 -5.59 -1.60 21.02
C LEU A 74 -4.38 -1.13 21.86
N PRO A 75 -4.52 -0.72 23.14
CA PRO A 75 -3.40 -0.27 23.95
C PRO A 75 -2.34 -1.34 24.21
N ARG A 76 -2.67 -2.62 23.99
CA ARG A 76 -1.75 -3.75 24.19
C ARG A 76 -0.81 -3.97 22.99
N LEU A 77 -1.03 -3.27 21.88
CA LEU A 77 -0.28 -3.42 20.63
C LEU A 77 0.79 -2.36 20.47
N THR A 78 1.95 -2.75 19.94
CA THR A 78 3.01 -1.82 19.46
C THR A 78 2.70 -1.28 18.06
N ALA A 79 1.48 -0.76 17.88
CA ALA A 79 0.88 -0.43 16.58
C ALA A 79 1.61 0.68 15.78
N GLU A 80 2.22 1.66 16.45
CA GLU A 80 2.97 2.72 15.77
C GLU A 80 4.15 2.19 14.95
N ASN A 81 4.84 1.16 15.45
CA ASN A 81 5.99 0.59 14.75
C ASN A 81 5.56 -0.13 13.46
N VAL A 82 4.39 -0.76 13.47
CA VAL A 82 3.81 -1.40 12.29
C VAL A 82 3.51 -0.36 11.21
N LEU A 83 2.82 0.73 11.58
CA LEU A 83 2.48 1.80 10.65
C LEU A 83 3.73 2.48 10.08
N LYS A 84 4.72 2.81 10.92
CA LYS A 84 5.98 3.40 10.46
C LYS A 84 6.70 2.51 9.44
N ARG A 85 6.80 1.20 9.71
CA ARG A 85 7.43 0.24 8.79
C ARG A 85 6.64 0.05 7.50
N MET A 86 5.31 -0.03 7.58
CA MET A 86 4.44 -0.09 6.41
C MET A 86 4.53 1.17 5.56
N THR A 87 4.63 2.36 6.17
CA THR A 87 4.86 3.61 5.44
C THR A 87 6.20 3.59 4.72
N ILE A 88 7.29 3.13 5.35
CA ILE A 88 8.60 2.97 4.70
C ILE A 88 8.50 2.03 3.49
N ILE A 89 7.80 0.90 3.63
CA ILE A 89 7.57 -0.02 2.49
C ILE A 89 6.82 0.71 1.37
N GLY A 90 5.76 1.43 1.72
CA GLY A 90 4.99 2.23 0.78
C GLY A 90 5.84 3.25 0.04
N GLU A 91 6.70 3.99 0.73
CA GLU A 91 7.61 4.97 0.12
C GLU A 91 8.57 4.30 -0.89
N ILE A 92 9.14 3.14 -0.54
CA ILE A 92 10.02 2.37 -1.41
C ILE A 92 9.27 1.90 -2.67
N LEU A 93 8.05 1.37 -2.50
CA LEU A 93 7.23 0.89 -3.60
C LEU A 93 6.72 2.02 -4.50
N SER A 94 6.38 3.18 -3.93
CA SER A 94 6.03 4.38 -4.68
C SER A 94 7.21 4.88 -5.52
N PHE A 95 8.42 4.89 -4.95
CA PHE A 95 9.63 5.22 -5.70
C PHE A 95 9.89 4.24 -6.83
N ARG A 96 9.76 2.93 -6.57
CA ARG A 96 9.86 1.90 -7.60
C ARG A 96 8.83 2.13 -8.72
N ALA A 97 7.58 2.44 -8.40
CA ALA A 97 6.54 2.69 -9.39
C ALA A 97 6.90 3.88 -10.30
N MET A 98 7.42 4.98 -9.73
CA MET A 98 7.89 6.11 -10.53
C MET A 98 9.09 5.74 -11.42
N ALA A 99 10.03 4.95 -10.89
CA ALA A 99 11.18 4.47 -11.66
C ALA A 99 10.74 3.57 -12.83
N GLN A 100 9.80 2.65 -12.58
CA GLN A 100 9.23 1.76 -13.60
C GLN A 100 8.44 2.54 -14.66
N GLN A 101 7.73 3.60 -14.29
CA GLN A 101 7.07 4.49 -15.24
C GLN A 101 8.09 5.19 -16.16
N GLY A 102 9.20 5.70 -15.60
CA GLY A 102 10.30 6.28 -16.38
C GLY A 102 10.91 5.25 -17.35
N LEU A 103 11.09 4.00 -16.91
CA LEU A 103 11.55 2.90 -17.77
C LEU A 103 10.57 2.61 -18.91
N ARG A 104 9.27 2.54 -18.62
CA ARG A 104 8.23 2.27 -19.63
C ARG A 104 8.26 3.29 -20.76
N GLU A 105 8.38 4.56 -20.40
CA GLU A 105 8.42 5.66 -21.37
C GLU A 105 9.66 5.56 -22.26
N VAL A 106 10.84 5.35 -21.68
CA VAL A 106 12.09 5.16 -22.42
C VAL A 106 12.03 3.91 -23.31
N PHE A 107 11.52 2.79 -22.77
CA PHE A 107 11.42 1.53 -23.49
C PHE A 107 10.44 1.62 -24.66
N SER A 108 9.30 2.30 -24.49
CA SER A 108 8.32 2.52 -25.56
C SER A 108 8.86 3.36 -26.71
N GLN A 109 9.77 4.30 -26.42
CA GLN A 109 10.41 5.13 -27.44
C GLN A 109 11.52 4.39 -28.20
N HIS A 110 12.34 3.61 -27.48
CA HIS A 110 13.49 2.92 -28.07
C HIS A 110 13.12 1.58 -28.73
N CYS A 111 12.12 0.88 -28.19
CA CYS A 111 11.73 -0.47 -28.59
C CYS A 111 10.21 -0.62 -28.86
N PRO A 112 9.58 0.24 -29.68
CA PRO A 112 8.12 0.26 -29.86
C PRO A 112 7.54 -1.06 -30.37
N PHE A 113 8.29 -1.80 -31.19
CA PHE A 113 7.86 -3.09 -31.73
C PHE A 113 7.88 -4.22 -30.69
N LEU A 114 8.56 -4.05 -29.56
CA LEU A 114 8.57 -5.00 -28.45
C LEU A 114 7.54 -4.63 -27.38
N THR A 115 7.29 -3.33 -27.18
CA THR A 115 6.33 -2.85 -26.17
C THR A 115 4.93 -3.41 -26.37
N GLY A 116 4.36 -3.25 -27.57
CA GLY A 116 2.99 -3.70 -27.85
C GLY A 116 2.75 -5.20 -27.60
N PRO A 117 3.61 -6.11 -28.11
CA PRO A 117 3.50 -7.53 -27.80
C PRO A 117 3.64 -7.87 -26.31
N ILE A 118 4.52 -7.19 -25.58
CA ILE A 118 4.70 -7.42 -24.12
C ILE A 118 3.45 -6.98 -23.35
N GLU A 119 2.88 -5.82 -23.67
CA GLU A 119 1.64 -5.33 -23.07
C GLU A 119 0.47 -6.29 -23.34
N CYS A 120 0.31 -6.74 -24.59
CA CYS A 120 -0.71 -7.72 -24.97
C CYS A 120 -0.53 -9.05 -24.24
N LEU A 121 0.71 -9.53 -24.08
CA LEU A 121 0.96 -10.76 -23.33
C LEU A 121 0.55 -10.64 -21.86
N ALA A 122 0.79 -9.49 -21.23
CA ALA A 122 0.38 -9.23 -19.86
C ALA A 122 -1.16 -9.15 -19.71
N GLU A 123 -1.86 -8.58 -20.70
CA GLU A 123 -3.33 -8.52 -20.73
C GLU A 123 -4.01 -9.88 -20.93
N LEU A 124 -3.31 -10.85 -21.53
CA LEU A 124 -3.80 -12.21 -21.73
C LEU A 124 -3.76 -13.08 -20.47
N VAL A 125 -3.15 -12.60 -19.38
CA VAL A 125 -3.12 -13.31 -18.10
C VAL A 125 -4.54 -13.35 -17.54
N THR A 126 -5.02 -14.56 -17.23
CA THR A 126 -6.32 -14.78 -16.60
C THR A 126 -6.13 -15.31 -15.18
N PRO A 127 -7.15 -15.20 -14.31
CA PRO A 127 -7.08 -15.77 -12.95
C PRO A 127 -6.83 -17.29 -12.93
N ASP A 128 -7.16 -17.99 -14.01
CA ASP A 128 -6.97 -19.44 -14.17
C ASP A 128 -5.56 -19.82 -14.67
N THR A 129 -4.75 -18.84 -15.08
CA THR A 129 -3.38 -19.07 -15.56
C THR A 129 -2.50 -19.54 -14.40
N ASP A 130 -1.67 -20.57 -14.64
CA ASP A 130 -0.73 -21.08 -13.64
C ASP A 130 0.14 -19.96 -13.05
N ILE A 131 0.30 -19.97 -11.71
CA ILE A 131 0.97 -18.89 -10.98
C ILE A 131 2.42 -18.70 -11.45
N GLN A 132 3.15 -19.77 -11.76
CA GLN A 132 4.54 -19.64 -12.22
C GLN A 132 4.61 -19.06 -13.64
N VAL A 133 3.67 -19.43 -14.50
CA VAL A 133 3.53 -18.84 -15.84
C VAL A 133 3.18 -17.36 -15.73
N THR A 134 2.21 -17.00 -14.89
CA THR A 134 1.83 -15.60 -14.62
C THR A 134 3.02 -14.78 -14.12
N LEU A 135 3.77 -15.29 -13.14
CA LEU A 135 4.96 -14.60 -12.62
C LEU A 135 6.06 -14.43 -13.67
N SER A 136 6.22 -15.40 -14.59
CA SER A 136 7.19 -15.31 -15.69
C SER A 136 6.80 -14.24 -16.72
N ILE A 137 5.50 -14.15 -17.04
CA ILE A 137 4.96 -13.09 -17.91
C ILE A 137 5.13 -11.72 -17.24
N PHE A 138 4.82 -11.61 -15.96
CA PHE A 138 5.00 -10.37 -15.21
C PHE A 138 6.48 -10.00 -15.03
N GLU A 139 7.40 -10.97 -14.97
CA GLU A 139 8.85 -10.66 -14.95
C GLU A 139 9.27 -9.98 -16.26
N LEU A 140 8.80 -10.49 -17.40
CA LEU A 140 9.03 -9.87 -18.71
C LEU A 140 8.37 -8.48 -18.80
N ALA A 141 7.12 -8.36 -18.37
CA ALA A 141 6.36 -7.11 -18.41
C ALA A 141 7.00 -6.03 -17.53
N SER A 142 7.37 -6.38 -16.29
CA SER A 142 8.06 -5.47 -15.37
C SER A 142 9.46 -5.08 -15.86
N ALA A 143 10.17 -5.94 -16.59
CA ALA A 143 11.44 -5.59 -17.22
C ALA A 143 11.29 -4.53 -18.34
N ALA A 144 10.09 -4.39 -18.92
CA ALA A 144 9.74 -3.35 -19.87
C ALA A 144 9.07 -2.12 -19.22
N GLY A 145 8.96 -2.07 -17.89
CA GLY A 145 8.28 -1.00 -17.17
C GLY A 145 6.76 -1.11 -17.14
N VAL A 146 6.18 -2.21 -17.61
CA VAL A 146 4.73 -2.42 -17.61
C VAL A 146 4.27 -2.73 -16.17
N PRO A 147 3.29 -1.98 -15.62
CA PRO A 147 2.76 -2.24 -14.29
C PRO A 147 2.06 -3.61 -14.25
N CYS A 148 2.34 -4.40 -13.21
CA CYS A 148 1.77 -5.72 -13.01
C CYS A 148 0.91 -5.73 -11.74
N GLU A 149 -0.18 -6.50 -11.76
CA GLU A 149 -1.06 -6.66 -10.57
C GLU A 149 -0.33 -7.31 -9.39
N VAL A 150 0.57 -8.25 -9.70
CA VAL A 150 1.46 -8.90 -8.74
C VAL A 150 2.90 -8.62 -9.16
N ASP A 151 3.68 -8.03 -8.26
CA ASP A 151 5.09 -7.73 -8.53
C ASP A 151 5.96 -8.99 -8.34
N PRO A 152 6.57 -9.53 -9.42
CA PRO A 152 7.35 -10.77 -9.35
C PRO A 152 8.64 -10.60 -8.54
N ALA A 153 9.26 -9.42 -8.54
CA ALA A 153 10.47 -9.16 -7.76
C ALA A 153 10.14 -9.07 -6.26
N LEU A 154 8.96 -8.54 -5.91
CA LEU A 154 8.47 -8.55 -4.54
C LEU A 154 8.15 -9.97 -4.08
N VAL A 155 7.44 -10.76 -4.91
CA VAL A 155 7.17 -12.18 -4.62
C VAL A 155 8.47 -12.94 -4.37
N ALA A 156 9.48 -12.76 -5.22
CA ALA A 156 10.79 -13.39 -5.05
C ALA A 156 11.48 -12.96 -3.73
N ALA A 157 11.43 -11.68 -3.37
CA ALA A 157 12.03 -11.17 -2.14
C ALA A 157 11.31 -11.62 -0.85
N LEU A 158 10.03 -11.98 -0.94
CA LEU A 158 9.23 -12.43 0.21
C LEU A 158 9.18 -13.95 0.39
N ARG A 159 9.64 -14.72 -0.59
CA ARG A 159 9.79 -16.18 -0.46
C ARG A 159 10.84 -16.47 0.61
N THR A 160 10.38 -16.99 1.75
CA THR A 160 11.24 -17.45 2.84
C THR A 160 11.36 -18.97 2.81
N GLU A 161 12.59 -19.48 2.87
CA GLU A 161 12.83 -20.92 3.03
C GLU A 161 12.90 -21.27 4.53
N GLY A 162 12.17 -22.31 4.95
CA GLY A 162 12.43 -23.00 6.23
C GLY A 162 11.39 -22.86 7.34
N SER A 163 10.26 -22.18 7.14
CA SER A 163 9.16 -22.20 8.13
C SER A 163 7.89 -22.85 7.57
N SER A 164 6.96 -23.25 8.45
CA SER A 164 5.79 -24.01 8.01
C SER A 164 4.84 -23.10 7.20
N PRO A 165 4.30 -23.58 6.06
CA PRO A 165 3.50 -22.74 5.17
C PRO A 165 2.21 -22.25 5.84
N GLU A 166 1.66 -23.04 6.78
CA GLU A 166 0.47 -22.66 7.53
C GLU A 166 0.75 -21.54 8.55
N GLU A 167 1.90 -21.57 9.23
CA GLU A 167 2.29 -20.51 10.16
C GLU A 167 2.60 -19.21 9.42
N GLU A 168 3.32 -19.26 8.29
CA GLU A 168 3.60 -18.06 7.49
C GLU A 168 2.32 -17.43 6.94
N TYR A 169 1.38 -18.25 6.48
CA TYR A 169 0.08 -17.80 6.03
C TYR A 169 -0.71 -17.13 7.16
N LYS A 170 -0.72 -17.74 8.36
CA LYS A 170 -1.36 -17.16 9.55
C LYS A 170 -0.75 -15.80 9.91
N VAL A 171 0.58 -15.69 9.92
CA VAL A 171 1.29 -14.42 10.17
C VAL A 171 0.90 -13.37 9.12
N SER A 172 0.80 -13.75 7.85
CA SER A 172 0.41 -12.85 6.76
C SER A 172 -1.03 -12.34 6.91
N CYS A 173 -1.97 -13.20 7.33
CA CYS A 173 -3.34 -12.78 7.66
C CYS A 173 -3.37 -11.80 8.84
N LEU A 174 -2.65 -12.12 9.92
CA LEU A 174 -2.62 -11.29 11.12
C LEU A 174 -1.90 -9.96 10.90
N LEU A 175 -0.96 -9.89 9.95
CA LEU A 175 -0.36 -8.62 9.53
C LEU A 175 -1.42 -7.65 8.98
N LEU A 176 -2.32 -8.12 8.11
CA LEU A 176 -3.42 -7.29 7.61
C LEU A 176 -4.36 -6.84 8.73
N VAL A 177 -4.70 -7.75 9.65
CA VAL A 177 -5.49 -7.40 10.84
C VAL A 177 -4.78 -6.30 11.64
N PHE A 178 -3.48 -6.45 11.88
CA PHE A 178 -2.69 -5.49 12.65
C PHE A 178 -2.69 -4.11 11.97
N VAL A 179 -2.46 -4.04 10.65
CA VAL A 179 -2.48 -2.78 9.91
C VAL A 179 -3.87 -2.14 9.97
N ALA A 180 -4.93 -2.91 9.70
CA ALA A 180 -6.31 -2.40 9.66
C ALA A 180 -6.75 -1.75 10.98
N VAL A 181 -6.51 -2.43 12.11
CA VAL A 181 -6.89 -1.91 13.43
C VAL A 181 -6.01 -0.76 13.90
N SER A 182 -4.83 -0.58 13.29
CA SER A 182 -3.89 0.48 13.64
C SER A 182 -4.16 1.80 12.90
N LEU A 183 -4.83 1.78 11.73
CA LEU A 183 -5.09 2.98 10.93
C LEU A 183 -5.71 4.16 11.72
N PRO A 184 -6.69 3.95 12.63
CA PRO A 184 -7.25 5.05 13.42
C PRO A 184 -6.24 5.82 14.26
N LEU A 185 -5.12 5.20 14.65
CA LEU A 185 -4.08 5.87 15.45
C LEU A 185 -3.42 7.02 14.69
N LEU A 186 -3.42 6.97 13.35
CA LEU A 186 -2.87 8.03 12.51
C LEU A 186 -3.65 9.34 12.65
N ALA A 187 -4.92 9.30 13.07
CA ALA A 187 -5.75 10.50 13.19
C ALA A 187 -5.31 11.44 14.31
N ALA A 188 -4.54 10.94 15.29
CA ALA A 188 -3.97 11.76 16.35
C ALA A 188 -2.71 12.53 15.91
N ASP A 189 -2.01 12.05 14.87
CA ASP A 189 -0.78 12.69 14.38
C ASP A 189 -1.13 13.93 13.54
N PRO A 190 -0.69 15.15 13.94
CA PRO A 190 -0.94 16.37 13.18
C PRO A 190 -0.37 16.33 11.75
N ALA A 191 0.68 15.54 11.48
CA ALA A 191 1.25 15.40 10.14
C ALA A 191 0.42 14.50 9.20
N SER A 192 -0.60 13.82 9.73
CA SER A 192 -1.56 13.04 8.95
C SER A 192 -2.68 13.88 8.33
N LEU A 193 -2.51 15.20 8.24
CA LEU A 193 -3.44 16.04 7.48
C LEU A 193 -3.22 15.80 5.98
N TYR A 194 -4.31 15.53 5.25
CA TYR A 194 -4.27 15.39 3.81
C TYR A 194 -4.21 16.77 3.14
N SER A 195 -3.27 16.94 2.23
CA SER A 195 -3.09 18.14 1.42
C SER A 195 -3.55 17.87 -0.02
N PRO A 196 -4.60 18.56 -0.52
CA PRO A 196 -5.02 18.45 -1.91
C PRO A 196 -3.94 18.85 -2.92
N GLU A 197 -3.01 19.73 -2.53
CA GLU A 197 -1.90 20.16 -3.40
C GLU A 197 -0.86 19.05 -3.61
N LEU A 198 -0.69 18.20 -2.60
CA LEU A 198 0.23 17.06 -2.65
C LEU A 198 -0.46 15.77 -3.09
N ASP A 199 -1.79 15.80 -3.25
CA ASP A 199 -2.64 14.61 -3.38
C ASP A 199 -2.29 13.53 -2.33
N GLY A 200 -2.03 13.97 -1.09
CA GLY A 200 -1.50 13.08 -0.05
C GLY A 200 -1.22 13.77 1.28
N HIS A 201 -0.71 12.98 2.22
CA HIS A 201 -0.39 13.42 3.60
C HIS A 201 1.09 13.81 3.77
N LEU A 202 1.37 14.71 4.71
CA LEU A 202 2.74 15.23 4.95
C LEU A 202 3.70 14.17 5.51
N ASN A 203 3.19 13.23 6.30
CA ASN A 203 3.94 12.08 6.83
C ASN A 203 3.91 10.84 5.92
N ASN A 204 3.52 11.01 4.65
CA ASN A 204 3.49 9.97 3.63
C ASN A 204 2.58 8.77 3.90
N VAL A 205 1.60 8.88 4.80
CA VAL A 205 0.68 7.75 5.08
C VAL A 205 -0.19 7.37 3.87
N HIS A 206 -0.35 8.25 2.87
CA HIS A 206 -0.94 7.89 1.58
C HIS A 206 -0.20 6.72 0.89
N CYS A 207 1.11 6.57 1.12
CA CYS A 207 1.90 5.45 0.60
C CYS A 207 1.49 4.09 1.22
N LEU A 208 0.76 4.07 2.34
CA LEU A 208 0.19 2.85 2.90
C LEU A 208 -0.74 2.15 1.90
N ALA A 209 -1.42 2.90 1.02
CA ALA A 209 -2.26 2.32 -0.02
C ALA A 209 -1.47 1.35 -0.91
N LYS A 210 -0.33 1.80 -1.42
CA LYS A 210 0.56 0.99 -2.26
C LYS A 210 1.20 -0.15 -1.49
N ALA A 211 1.60 0.09 -0.23
CA ALA A 211 2.13 -0.94 0.64
C ALA A 211 1.12 -2.07 0.88
N ILE A 212 -0.11 -1.73 1.27
CA ILE A 212 -1.17 -2.70 1.57
C ILE A 212 -1.53 -3.50 0.30
N ALA A 213 -1.75 -2.82 -0.83
CA ALA A 213 -2.14 -3.48 -2.07
C ALA A 213 -1.05 -4.47 -2.55
N GLN A 214 0.19 -4.00 -2.70
CA GLN A 214 1.27 -4.80 -3.30
C GLN A 214 1.81 -5.87 -2.34
N LEU A 215 1.92 -5.59 -1.03
CA LEU A 215 2.34 -6.63 -0.08
C LEU A 215 1.28 -7.72 0.04
N SER A 216 -0.01 -7.37 0.07
CA SER A 216 -1.07 -8.39 0.11
C SER A 216 -1.01 -9.26 -1.14
N ALA A 217 -0.91 -8.63 -2.32
CA ALA A 217 -0.78 -9.34 -3.58
C ALA A 217 0.41 -10.31 -3.57
N ALA A 218 1.59 -9.86 -3.13
CA ALA A 218 2.78 -10.70 -3.08
C ALA A 218 2.68 -11.81 -2.04
N LEU A 219 2.29 -11.51 -0.79
CA LEU A 219 2.19 -12.50 0.29
C LEU A 219 1.19 -13.60 -0.04
N PHE A 220 -0.01 -13.27 -0.49
CA PHE A 220 -1.02 -14.29 -0.78
C PHE A 220 -0.75 -15.03 -2.09
N THR A 221 0.02 -14.44 -3.01
CA THR A 221 0.57 -15.20 -4.16
C THR A 221 1.58 -16.25 -3.71
N VAL A 222 2.49 -15.91 -2.79
CA VAL A 222 3.44 -16.87 -2.20
C VAL A 222 2.71 -18.03 -1.53
N HIS A 223 1.61 -17.74 -0.83
CA HIS A 223 0.81 -18.76 -0.12
C HIS A 223 -0.17 -19.53 -1.03
N GLY A 224 -0.31 -19.16 -2.30
CA GLY A 224 -1.31 -19.74 -3.20
C GLY A 224 -2.75 -19.51 -2.74
N LYS A 225 -3.05 -18.33 -2.21
CA LYS A 225 -4.36 -17.95 -1.66
C LYS A 225 -4.96 -16.79 -2.45
N ASN A 226 -6.29 -16.70 -2.42
CA ASN A 226 -7.03 -15.64 -3.12
C ASN A 226 -6.78 -14.27 -2.47
N ILE A 227 -6.22 -13.33 -3.23
CA ILE A 227 -5.82 -11.99 -2.76
C ILE A 227 -7.05 -11.14 -2.41
N GLU A 228 -8.07 -11.16 -3.27
CA GLU A 228 -9.32 -10.39 -3.14
C GLU A 228 -10.03 -10.69 -1.81
N THR A 229 -10.15 -11.96 -1.43
CA THR A 229 -10.80 -12.36 -0.16
C THR A 229 -10.11 -11.72 1.05
N HIS A 230 -8.78 -11.68 1.07
CA HIS A 230 -8.02 -11.12 2.18
C HIS A 230 -8.07 -9.60 2.21
N LEU A 231 -8.03 -8.95 1.05
CA LEU A 231 -8.18 -7.50 0.94
C LEU A 231 -9.60 -7.04 1.29
N LYS A 232 -10.64 -7.83 0.97
CA LYS A 232 -12.02 -7.58 1.44
C LYS A 232 -12.14 -7.66 2.95
N GLU A 233 -11.55 -8.68 3.58
CA GLU A 233 -11.52 -8.80 5.03
C GLU A 233 -10.79 -7.60 5.67
N PHE A 234 -9.63 -7.23 5.12
CA PHE A 234 -8.89 -6.03 5.53
C PHE A 234 -9.77 -4.78 5.43
N LEU A 235 -10.45 -4.58 4.29
CA LEU A 235 -11.26 -3.40 4.03
C LEU A 235 -12.43 -3.30 5.01
N LEU A 236 -13.11 -4.42 5.29
CA LEU A 236 -14.19 -4.48 6.27
C LEU A 236 -13.69 -4.10 7.67
N LEU A 237 -12.55 -4.65 8.08
CA LEU A 237 -11.97 -4.38 9.39
C LEU A 237 -11.50 -2.92 9.52
N ALA A 238 -10.79 -2.40 8.51
CA ALA A 238 -10.32 -1.02 8.46
C ALA A 238 -11.49 -0.02 8.47
N SER A 239 -12.53 -0.28 7.67
CA SER A 239 -13.75 0.54 7.62
C SER A 239 -14.45 0.56 8.98
N SER A 240 -14.61 -0.62 9.60
CA SER A 240 -15.18 -0.72 10.94
C SER A 240 -14.36 0.07 11.97
N SER A 241 -13.04 -0.07 11.97
CA SER A 241 -12.15 0.65 12.88
C SER A 241 -12.21 2.17 12.71
N LEU A 242 -12.33 2.68 11.47
CA LEU A 242 -12.45 4.11 11.20
C LEU A 242 -13.84 4.68 11.51
N LEU A 243 -14.91 3.91 11.29
CA LEU A 243 -16.26 4.32 11.70
C LEU A 243 -16.40 4.39 13.22
N GLN A 244 -15.65 3.58 13.96
CA GLN A 244 -15.60 3.67 15.43
C GLN A 244 -14.86 4.92 15.90
N LEU A 245 -13.79 5.31 15.21
CA LEU A 245 -13.09 6.56 15.50
C LEU A 245 -14.03 7.77 15.36
N ALA A 246 -15.00 7.72 14.45
CA ALA A 246 -16.03 8.76 14.30
C ALA A 246 -16.93 8.96 15.52
N GLN A 247 -16.99 7.97 16.41
CA GLN A 247 -17.78 7.98 17.62
C GLN A 247 -16.92 8.25 18.86
N GLU A 248 -15.61 8.47 18.70
CA GLU A 248 -14.67 8.70 19.79
C GLU A 248 -14.94 10.08 20.44
N PRO A 249 -15.21 10.15 21.76
CA PRO A 249 -15.47 11.42 22.45
C PRO A 249 -14.23 12.31 22.54
N ASP A 250 -13.04 11.72 22.47
CA ASP A 250 -11.78 12.45 22.54
C ASP A 250 -11.40 13.07 21.18
N LYS A 251 -11.69 14.37 21.05
CA LYS A 251 -11.37 15.16 19.86
C LYS A 251 -9.88 15.20 19.52
N ALA A 252 -8.98 14.96 20.47
CA ALA A 252 -7.55 14.92 20.19
C ALA A 252 -7.18 13.67 19.38
N ARG A 253 -7.82 12.53 19.66
CA ARG A 253 -7.60 11.25 18.98
C ARG A 253 -8.26 11.20 17.59
N ALA A 254 -9.37 11.92 17.42
CA ALA A 254 -10.08 12.02 16.15
C ALA A 254 -9.74 13.27 15.32
N ARG A 255 -8.63 13.96 15.63
CA ARG A 255 -8.31 15.28 15.04
C ARG A 255 -8.28 15.28 13.51
N ASN A 256 -7.60 14.31 12.91
CA ASN A 256 -7.42 14.19 11.47
C ASN A 256 -8.25 13.04 10.86
N GLN A 257 -9.37 12.67 11.50
CA GLN A 257 -10.18 11.53 11.10
C GLN A 257 -10.60 11.59 9.62
N ASP A 258 -11.05 12.75 9.14
CA ASP A 258 -11.46 12.94 7.74
C ASP A 258 -10.31 12.66 6.77
N SER A 259 -9.08 13.09 7.11
CA SER A 259 -7.88 12.83 6.29
C SER A 259 -7.50 11.36 6.27
N ILE A 260 -7.68 10.64 7.38
CA ILE A 260 -7.41 9.20 7.46
C ILE A 260 -8.49 8.39 6.75
N ALA A 261 -9.76 8.83 6.77
CA ALA A 261 -10.84 8.18 6.04
C ALA A 261 -10.54 8.11 4.54
N LEU A 262 -9.92 9.15 3.97
CA LEU A 262 -9.48 9.17 2.57
C LEU A 262 -8.46 8.06 2.22
N LEU A 263 -7.73 7.50 3.19
CA LEU A 263 -6.85 6.35 2.94
C LEU A 263 -7.63 5.14 2.41
N LEU A 264 -8.88 4.92 2.82
CA LEU A 264 -9.70 3.83 2.28
C LEU A 264 -9.92 4.00 0.78
N GLN A 265 -10.18 5.23 0.33
CA GLN A 265 -10.32 5.53 -1.09
C GLN A 265 -9.01 5.30 -1.84
N LEU A 266 -7.88 5.73 -1.27
CA LEU A 266 -6.56 5.52 -1.86
C LEU A 266 -6.21 4.03 -1.96
N ILE A 267 -6.49 3.24 -0.92
CA ILE A 267 -6.27 1.78 -0.91
C ILE A 267 -7.09 1.09 -2.01
N VAL A 268 -8.36 1.48 -2.17
CA VAL A 268 -9.23 0.91 -3.20
C VAL A 268 -8.81 1.35 -4.59
N ALA A 269 -8.39 2.61 -4.77
CA ALA A 269 -7.90 3.10 -6.06
C ALA A 269 -6.57 2.45 -6.50
N GLU A 270 -5.72 2.10 -5.54
CA GLU A 270 -4.40 1.49 -5.80
C GLU A 270 -4.47 -0.02 -6.02
N SER A 271 -5.55 -0.70 -5.60
CA SER A 271 -5.69 -2.15 -5.69
C SER A 271 -6.55 -2.57 -6.89
N SER A 272 -6.04 -3.46 -7.74
CA SER A 272 -6.83 -4.13 -8.79
C SER A 272 -7.86 -5.13 -8.25
N PHE A 273 -7.76 -5.50 -6.96
CA PHE A 273 -8.60 -6.50 -6.32
C PHE A 273 -9.77 -5.92 -5.52
N LEU A 274 -9.81 -4.59 -5.36
CA LEU A 274 -10.87 -3.89 -4.62
C LEU A 274 -11.63 -2.97 -5.57
N THR A 275 -12.93 -2.81 -5.30
CA THR A 275 -13.79 -1.92 -6.09
C THR A 275 -14.49 -0.91 -5.18
N LEU A 276 -14.96 0.19 -5.77
CA LEU A 276 -15.75 1.18 -5.05
C LEU A 276 -17.07 0.61 -4.53
N ASP A 277 -17.66 -0.38 -5.23
CA ASP A 277 -18.87 -1.06 -4.76
C ASP A 277 -18.60 -1.88 -3.49
N MET A 278 -17.44 -2.54 -3.41
CA MET A 278 -17.01 -3.22 -2.19
C MET A 278 -16.80 -2.24 -1.04
N LEU A 279 -16.22 -1.07 -1.32
CA LEU A 279 -16.05 0.00 -0.32
C LEU A 279 -17.41 0.52 0.17
N GLU A 280 -18.33 0.84 -0.72
CA GLU A 280 -19.66 1.35 -0.37
C GLU A 280 -20.43 0.39 0.55
N SER A 281 -20.20 -0.92 0.39
CA SER A 281 -20.82 -1.95 1.24
C SER A 281 -20.40 -1.89 2.72
N CYS A 282 -19.21 -1.34 3.03
CA CYS A 282 -18.66 -1.28 4.39
C CYS A 282 -18.34 0.14 4.89
N PHE A 283 -18.27 1.13 4.00
CA PHE A 283 -17.98 2.52 4.31
C PHE A 283 -18.72 3.47 3.34
N PRO A 284 -19.72 4.24 3.80
CA PRO A 284 -20.51 5.09 2.91
C PRO A 284 -19.66 6.17 2.22
N TYR A 285 -19.68 6.22 0.89
CA TYR A 285 -18.89 7.16 0.07
C TYR A 285 -19.25 8.62 0.35
N VAL A 286 -20.46 8.89 0.84
CA VAL A 286 -20.89 10.24 1.27
C VAL A 286 -19.96 10.81 2.35
N LEU A 287 -19.42 9.96 3.25
CA LEU A 287 -18.46 10.39 4.28
C LEU A 287 -17.14 10.85 3.64
N LEU A 288 -16.62 10.08 2.68
CA LEU A 288 -15.38 10.41 1.95
C LEU A 288 -15.52 11.69 1.14
N ARG A 289 -16.63 11.83 0.42
CA ARG A 289 -16.94 13.04 -0.35
C ARG A 289 -17.01 14.28 0.53
N ASN A 290 -17.63 14.16 1.70
CA ASN A 290 -17.74 15.28 2.65
C ASN A 290 -16.37 15.62 3.26
N ALA A 291 -15.60 14.61 3.66
CA ALA A 291 -14.22 14.77 4.15
C ALA A 291 -13.34 15.51 3.13
N PHE A 292 -13.32 15.06 1.89
CA PHE A 292 -12.56 15.71 0.81
C PHE A 292 -13.01 17.15 0.59
N ARG A 293 -14.32 17.40 0.54
CA ARG A 293 -14.87 18.75 0.37
C ARG A 293 -14.47 19.70 1.51
N GLN A 294 -14.41 19.22 2.75
CA GLN A 294 -14.00 20.02 3.89
C GLN A 294 -12.52 20.40 3.80
N LEU A 295 -11.66 19.42 3.47
CA LEU A 295 -10.21 19.63 3.32
C LEU A 295 -9.87 20.58 2.15
N CYS A 296 -10.64 20.56 1.05
CA CYS A 296 -10.47 21.52 -0.04
C CYS A 296 -10.92 22.95 0.32
N ARG A 297 -11.86 23.11 1.27
CA ARG A 297 -12.38 24.43 1.68
C ARG A 297 -11.50 25.12 2.71
N GLU A 298 -10.82 24.34 3.55
CA GLU A 298 -9.89 24.82 4.56
C GLU A 298 -8.45 24.40 4.20
N PRO A 299 -7.83 25.04 3.19
CA PRO A 299 -6.44 24.75 2.88
C PRO A 299 -5.57 25.07 4.10
N PRO A 300 -4.54 24.26 4.39
CA PRO A 300 -3.66 24.48 5.54
C PRO A 300 -2.95 25.83 5.39
N GLY A 301 -3.39 26.84 6.17
CA GLY A 301 -2.74 28.16 6.19
C GLY A 301 -3.65 29.39 6.25
N ARG A 302 -4.98 29.29 6.15
CA ARG A 302 -5.84 30.45 6.46
C ARG A 302 -6.11 30.53 7.95
N ALA A 303 -5.39 31.43 8.62
CA ALA A 303 -5.79 31.92 9.94
C ALA A 303 -7.25 32.42 9.89
N PRO A 304 -8.05 32.20 10.96
CA PRO A 304 -9.41 32.72 11.00
C PRO A 304 -9.40 34.24 10.87
N PRO A 305 -10.35 34.85 10.14
CA PRO A 305 -10.49 36.28 10.13
C PRO A 305 -10.98 36.72 11.51
N HIS A 306 -10.12 37.40 12.26
CA HIS A 306 -10.53 38.28 13.35
C HIS A 306 -10.85 39.65 12.79
#